data_AF-A0A8C6XRZ2-F1
#
_entry.id   AF-A0A8C6XRZ2-F1
#
_cell.length_a   1.000
_cell.length_b   1.000
_cell.length_c   1.000
_cell.angle_alpha   90.00
_cell.angle_beta   90.00
_cell.angle_gamma   90.00
#
_symmetry.space_group_name_H-M   'P 1'
#
loop_
_entity.id
_entity.type
_entity.pdbx_description
1 polymer ?
#
loop_
_entity_poly.entity_id
_entity_poly.type
_entity_poly.pdbx_seq_one_letter_code
_entity_poly.pdbx_strand_id
1 'polypeptide(L)'
;MLSPFCLFLDLDNTASILTRLNGFRRQEQSVYYLPIFIVDSGSPSLSSTNTLTIRVCDCDADGIAQTCNAEAYILPAGLSTGALIAILACVLTLLGMSVILIRSGHCTQPITCVYAVVFYLIQKASKSMIVTKPLSLISD
;
A
#
# COMPACT_ATOMS: atom_id res chain seq x y z
N MET A 1 -5.03 -13.82 -26.40
CA MET A 1 -4.49 -12.46 -26.21
C MET A 1 -2.99 -12.55 -26.36
N LEU A 2 -2.38 -11.87 -27.34
CA LEU A 2 -0.92 -11.89 -27.53
C LEU A 2 -0.27 -10.92 -26.54
N SER A 3 0.84 -11.31 -25.92
CA SER A 3 1.65 -10.41 -25.10
C SER A 3 2.20 -9.27 -25.98
N PRO A 4 2.19 -7.99 -25.50
CA PRO A 4 2.85 -6.90 -26.21
C PRO A 4 4.39 -6.95 -26.12
N PHE A 5 4.94 -7.91 -25.37
CA PHE A 5 6.38 -8.14 -25.21
C PHE A 5 6.81 -9.45 -25.87
N CYS A 6 8.04 -9.46 -26.39
CA CYS A 6 8.74 -10.67 -26.80
C CYS A 6 10.09 -10.80 -26.11
N LEU A 7 10.47 -12.05 -25.84
CA LEU A 7 11.80 -12.42 -25.40
C LEU A 7 12.65 -12.75 -26.63
N PHE A 8 13.83 -12.18 -26.70
CA PHE A 8 14.90 -12.53 -27.61
C PHE A 8 16.02 -13.17 -26.79
N LEU A 9 16.63 -14.25 -27.29
CA LEU A 9 17.70 -14.96 -26.58
C LEU A 9 19.03 -14.70 -27.28
N ASP A 10 20.00 -14.29 -26.47
CA ASP A 10 21.34 -13.92 -26.89
C ASP A 10 22.31 -15.12 -26.71
N LEU A 11 23.43 -15.10 -27.44
CA LEU A 11 24.39 -16.23 -27.50
C LEU A 11 25.18 -16.47 -26.19
N ASP A 12 25.12 -15.52 -25.27
CA ASP A 12 25.78 -15.52 -23.95
C ASP A 12 24.87 -16.04 -22.81
N ASN A 13 23.70 -16.58 -23.16
CA ASN A 13 22.59 -16.94 -22.25
C ASN A 13 21.87 -15.73 -21.63
N THR A 14 22.08 -14.52 -22.15
CA THR A 14 21.25 -13.35 -21.82
C THR A 14 19.91 -13.41 -22.56
N ALA A 15 18.89 -12.71 -22.03
CA ALA A 15 17.61 -12.53 -22.69
C ALA A 15 17.23 -11.05 -22.75
N SER A 16 16.96 -10.57 -23.96
CA SER A 16 16.53 -9.21 -24.25
C SER A 16 15.00 -9.13 -24.38
N ILE A 17 14.38 -8.07 -23.85
CA ILE A 17 12.92 -7.85 -23.95
C ILE A 17 12.62 -6.78 -24.98
N LEU A 18 11.80 -7.14 -25.97
CA LEU A 18 11.39 -6.28 -27.08
C LEU A 18 9.90 -5.98 -27.02
N THR A 19 9.52 -4.75 -27.33
CA THR A 19 8.13 -4.28 -27.34
C THR A 19 7.57 -4.32 -28.75
N ARG A 20 6.39 -4.94 -28.94
CA ARG A 20 5.69 -4.98 -30.25
C ARG A 20 4.78 -3.79 -30.52
N LEU A 21 4.58 -2.92 -29.53
CA LEU A 21 3.74 -1.73 -29.65
C LEU A 21 4.60 -0.49 -29.89
N ASN A 22 4.07 0.47 -30.66
CA ASN A 22 4.72 1.75 -30.95
C ASN A 22 4.77 2.71 -29.74
N GLY A 23 4.23 2.31 -28.59
CA GLY A 23 4.21 3.09 -27.36
C GLY A 23 3.36 2.43 -26.28
N PHE A 24 3.46 2.95 -25.07
CA PHE A 24 2.66 2.54 -23.91
C PHE A 24 2.11 3.79 -23.23
N ARG A 25 0.93 3.69 -22.64
CA ARG A 25 0.29 4.77 -21.88
C ARG A 25 0.01 4.33 -20.47
N ARG A 26 0.53 5.08 -19.50
CA ARG A 26 0.39 4.80 -18.06
C ARG A 26 -1.07 4.77 -17.61
N GLN A 27 -1.93 5.57 -18.25
CA GLN A 27 -3.37 5.66 -18.01
C GLN A 27 -4.15 4.45 -18.52
N GLU A 28 -3.64 3.75 -19.55
CA GLU A 28 -4.29 2.55 -20.11
C GLU A 28 -3.85 1.31 -19.32
N GLN A 29 -2.53 1.15 -19.09
CA GLN A 29 -1.98 0.11 -18.22
C GLN A 29 -0.58 0.49 -17.73
N SER A 30 -0.44 0.75 -16.42
CA SER A 30 0.81 1.16 -15.78
C SER A 30 1.74 0.00 -15.36
N VAL A 31 1.22 -1.23 -15.29
CA VAL A 31 1.97 -2.42 -14.86
C VAL A 31 1.62 -3.63 -15.71
N TYR A 32 2.63 -4.36 -16.17
CA TYR A 32 2.51 -5.63 -16.87
C TYR A 32 3.29 -6.72 -16.14
N TYR A 33 2.71 -7.92 -16.07
CA TYR A 33 3.33 -9.09 -15.46
C TYR A 33 3.69 -10.09 -16.56
N LEU A 34 4.99 -10.33 -16.76
CA LEU A 34 5.52 -11.21 -17.79
C LEU A 34 6.11 -12.46 -17.13
N PRO A 35 5.46 -13.64 -17.23
CA PRO A 35 6.06 -14.89 -16.77
C PRO A 35 7.24 -15.27 -17.66
N ILE A 36 8.36 -15.63 -17.04
CA ILE A 36 9.60 -16.09 -17.65
C ILE A 36 9.82 -17.52 -17.19
N PHE A 37 9.98 -18.44 -18.16
CA PHE A 37 10.30 -19.84 -17.92
C PHE A 37 11.75 -20.10 -18.33
N ILE A 38 12.55 -20.63 -17.40
CA ILE A 38 13.97 -20.93 -17.59
C ILE A 38 14.15 -22.42 -17.38
N VAL A 39 14.91 -23.07 -18.26
CA VAL A 39 15.25 -24.50 -18.19
C VAL A 39 16.76 -24.64 -18.33
N ASP A 40 17.39 -25.47 -17.52
CA ASP A 40 18.81 -25.78 -17.68
C ASP A 40 19.04 -26.89 -18.73
N SER A 41 20.30 -27.06 -19.14
CA SER A 41 20.75 -28.14 -20.01
C SER A 41 21.17 -29.40 -19.23
N GLY A 42 20.69 -29.56 -18.00
CA GLY A 42 21.04 -30.63 -17.09
C GLY A 42 20.48 -32.00 -17.48
N SER A 43 20.86 -33.02 -16.72
CA SER A 43 20.30 -34.38 -16.84
C SER A 43 20.25 -35.04 -15.46
N PRO A 44 19.08 -35.10 -14.79
CA PRO A 44 17.79 -34.54 -15.23
C PRO A 44 17.83 -33.01 -15.34
N SER A 45 17.08 -32.45 -16.30
CA SER A 45 16.96 -31.00 -16.45
C SER A 45 16.04 -30.41 -15.37
N LEU A 46 16.41 -29.24 -14.86
CA LEU A 46 15.60 -28.46 -13.93
C LEU A 46 15.01 -27.24 -14.62
N SER A 47 13.89 -26.75 -14.10
CA SER A 47 13.22 -25.55 -14.61
C SER A 47 12.67 -24.68 -13.50
N SER A 48 12.54 -23.39 -13.79
CA SER A 48 11.98 -22.39 -12.89
C SER A 48 11.06 -21.44 -13.66
N THR A 49 9.97 -21.03 -13.01
CA THR A 49 9.08 -19.97 -13.51
C THR A 49 9.16 -18.78 -12.57
N ASN A 50 9.48 -17.61 -13.11
CA ASN A 50 9.52 -16.34 -12.38
C ASN A 50 8.65 -15.31 -13.10
N THR A 51 8.24 -14.23 -12.43
CA THR A 51 7.42 -13.18 -13.02
C THR A 51 8.16 -11.85 -13.00
N LEU A 52 8.49 -11.33 -14.18
CA LEU A 52 9.02 -9.98 -14.32
C LEU A 52 7.88 -8.97 -14.29
N THR A 53 8.04 -7.93 -13.48
CA THR A 53 7.09 -6.81 -13.39
C THR A 53 7.62 -5.62 -14.19
N ILE A 54 6.99 -5.30 -15.31
CA ILE A 54 7.31 -4.15 -16.16
C ILE A 54 6.41 -3.00 -15.76
N ARG A 55 6.97 -1.81 -15.49
CA ARG A 55 6.23 -0.59 -15.17
C ARG A 55 6.33 0.41 -16.32
N VAL A 56 5.23 1.05 -16.66
CA VAL A 56 5.18 2.18 -17.59
C VAL A 56 5.26 3.47 -16.77
N CYS A 57 6.22 4.33 -17.11
CA CYS A 57 6.40 5.66 -16.54
C CYS A 57 5.94 6.71 -17.55
N ASP A 58 5.57 7.92 -17.10
CA ASP A 58 5.52 9.06 -18.03
C ASP A 58 6.95 9.59 -18.23
N CYS A 59 7.27 9.94 -19.48
CA CYS A 59 8.52 10.57 -19.88
C CYS A 59 8.26 11.98 -20.41
N ASP A 60 9.26 12.86 -20.35
CA ASP A 60 9.25 14.13 -21.07
C ASP A 60 9.60 13.97 -22.56
N ALA A 61 9.68 15.10 -23.27
CA ALA A 61 9.97 15.16 -24.70
C ALA A 61 11.38 14.63 -25.06
N ASP A 62 12.32 14.66 -24.11
CA ASP A 62 13.68 14.12 -24.26
C ASP A 62 13.75 12.63 -23.89
N GLY A 63 12.61 12.03 -23.50
CA GLY A 63 12.50 10.61 -23.13
C GLY A 63 12.93 10.29 -21.69
N ILE A 64 13.23 11.30 -20.87
CA ILE A 64 13.63 11.09 -19.48
C ILE A 64 12.39 10.75 -18.65
N ALA A 65 12.45 9.62 -17.94
CA ALA A 65 11.35 9.15 -17.12
C ALA A 65 11.15 10.05 -15.88
N GLN A 66 9.99 10.70 -15.77
CA GLN A 66 9.69 11.63 -14.68
C GLN A 66 8.88 10.96 -13.55
N THR A 67 8.01 9.99 -13.89
CA THR A 67 7.03 9.41 -12.93
C THR A 67 6.98 7.88 -12.97
N CYS A 68 8.10 7.22 -12.61
CA CYS A 68 8.13 5.76 -12.43
C CYS A 68 7.56 5.25 -11.09
N ASN A 69 7.27 6.16 -10.15
CA ASN A 69 6.62 5.77 -8.91
C ASN A 69 5.32 5.05 -9.25
N ALA A 70 5.14 3.87 -8.66
CA ALA A 70 3.81 3.29 -8.56
C ALA A 70 2.89 4.39 -8.08
N GLU A 71 1.72 4.53 -8.70
CA GLU A 71 0.67 5.24 -7.99
C GLU A 71 0.58 4.56 -6.64
N ALA A 72 0.84 5.33 -5.57
CA ALA A 72 0.35 4.94 -4.27
C ALA A 72 -1.12 4.69 -4.54
N TYR A 73 -1.54 3.42 -4.50
CA TYR A 73 -2.92 3.06 -4.74
C TYR A 73 -3.66 3.83 -3.67
N ILE A 74 -4.25 4.97 -4.06
CA ILE A 74 -5.08 5.75 -3.18
C ILE A 74 -6.32 4.89 -3.08
N LEU A 75 -6.23 3.84 -2.22
CA LEU A 75 -7.36 3.40 -1.44
C LEU A 75 -8.02 4.70 -1.05
N PRO A 76 -9.26 4.97 -1.53
CA PRO A 76 -9.87 6.24 -1.27
C PRO A 76 -9.76 6.43 0.23
N ALA A 77 -9.25 7.60 0.66
CA ALA A 77 -9.20 7.96 2.06
C ALA A 77 -10.61 8.27 2.58
N GLY A 78 -11.58 7.42 2.20
CA GLY A 78 -12.75 7.11 2.99
C GLY A 78 -12.23 6.53 4.29
N LEU A 79 -11.98 7.44 5.23
CA LEU A 79 -12.10 7.13 6.64
C LEU A 79 -13.36 6.27 6.79
N SER A 80 -13.19 5.04 7.27
CA SER A 80 -14.31 4.13 7.55
C SER A 80 -15.39 4.89 8.30
N THR A 81 -16.67 4.56 8.08
CA THR A 81 -17.79 5.23 8.76
C THR A 81 -17.59 5.26 10.28
N GLY A 82 -16.95 4.25 10.86
CA GLY A 82 -16.54 4.24 12.27
C GLY A 82 -15.50 5.30 12.66
N ALA A 83 -14.52 5.59 11.79
CA ALA A 83 -13.54 6.66 12.00
C ALA A 83 -14.19 8.06 11.87
N LEU A 84 -15.14 8.25 10.94
CA LEU A 84 -15.92 9.49 10.85
C LEU A 84 -16.77 9.71 12.10
N ILE A 85 -17.47 8.69 12.58
CA ILE A 85 -18.25 8.75 13.84
C ILE A 85 -17.33 9.08 15.03
N ALA A 86 -16.15 8.46 15.12
CA ALA A 86 -15.19 8.71 16.19
C ALA A 86 -14.67 10.17 16.19
N ILE A 87 -14.36 10.73 15.01
CA ILE A 87 -13.93 12.13 14.87
C ILE A 87 -15.06 13.09 15.28
N LEU A 88 -16.28 12.87 14.78
CA LEU A 88 -17.43 13.71 15.13
C LEU A 88 -17.74 13.69 16.63
N ALA A 89 -17.71 12.50 17.25
CA ALA A 89 -17.88 12.37 18.70
C ALA A 89 -16.77 13.07 19.50
N CYS A 90 -15.51 13.00 19.04
CA CYS A 90 -14.38 13.69 19.67
C CYS A 90 -14.54 15.22 19.59
N VAL A 91 -14.91 15.77 18.43
CA VAL A 91 -15.16 17.21 18.27
C VAL A 91 -16.32 17.68 19.15
N LEU A 92 -17.45 16.96 19.17
CA LEU A 92 -18.61 17.33 19.98
C LEU A 92 -18.31 17.30 21.50
N THR A 93 -17.55 16.31 21.97
CA THR A 93 -17.16 16.22 23.38
C THR A 93 -16.16 17.31 23.78
N LEU A 94 -15.18 17.64 22.93
CA LEU A 94 -14.24 18.74 23.17
C LEU A 94 -14.94 20.11 23.19
N LEU A 95 -15.87 20.37 22.28
CA LEU A 95 -16.67 21.60 22.25
C LEU A 95 -17.65 21.70 23.43
N GLY A 96 -18.29 20.59 23.81
CA GLY A 96 -19.15 20.55 25.01
C GLY A 96 -18.35 20.87 26.28
N MET A 97 -17.18 20.25 26.44
CA MET A 97 -16.30 20.51 27.58
C MET A 97 -15.79 21.96 27.61
N SER A 98 -15.38 22.54 26.48
CA SER A 98 -14.91 23.94 26.47
C SER A 98 -16.03 24.93 26.82
N VAL A 99 -17.26 24.74 26.31
CA VAL A 99 -18.42 25.56 26.67
C VAL A 99 -18.78 25.42 28.15
N ILE A 100 -18.75 24.20 28.71
CA ILE A 100 -18.98 23.99 30.15
C ILE A 100 -17.91 24.71 30.97
N LEU A 101 -16.63 24.62 30.61
CA LEU A 101 -15.54 25.30 31.33
C LEU A 101 -15.69 26.83 31.30
N ILE A 102 -16.08 27.41 30.16
CA ILE A 102 -16.36 28.84 30.02
C ILE A 102 -17.60 29.25 30.84
N ARG A 103 -18.64 28.41 30.87
CA ARG A 103 -19.92 28.71 31.54
C ARG A 103 -19.88 28.51 33.06
N SER A 104 -19.03 27.61 33.55
CA SER A 104 -18.93 27.21 34.95
C SER A 104 -17.94 28.04 35.77
N GLY A 105 -17.00 28.77 35.18
CA GLY A 105 -16.16 29.77 35.87
C GLY A 105 -15.25 29.25 37.01
N HIS A 106 -15.16 27.93 37.22
CA HIS A 106 -14.42 27.30 38.32
C HIS A 106 -13.16 26.59 37.82
N CYS A 107 -12.04 26.83 38.52
CA CYS A 107 -10.72 26.33 38.16
C CYS A 107 -10.41 24.94 38.76
N THR A 108 -9.35 24.31 38.25
CA THR A 108 -8.62 23.18 38.87
C THR A 108 -9.36 21.87 39.17
N GLN A 109 -9.97 21.25 38.16
CA GLN A 109 -9.70 19.82 37.86
C GLN A 109 -9.92 19.30 36.41
N PRO A 110 -10.04 20.14 35.34
CA PRO A 110 -10.33 19.63 34.00
C PRO A 110 -9.17 18.88 33.35
N ILE A 111 -7.93 19.30 33.65
CA ILE A 111 -6.70 18.75 33.04
C ILE A 111 -6.60 17.25 33.35
N THR A 112 -6.79 16.86 34.61
CA THR A 112 -6.73 15.46 35.06
C THR A 112 -7.76 14.59 34.34
N CYS A 113 -8.97 15.09 34.09
CA CYS A 113 -10.00 14.34 33.35
C CYS A 113 -9.63 14.17 31.87
N VAL A 114 -9.09 15.20 31.21
CA VAL A 114 -8.64 15.08 29.81
C VAL A 114 -7.49 14.07 29.70
N TYR A 115 -6.49 14.14 30.59
CA TYR A 115 -5.42 13.14 30.63
C TYR A 115 -5.95 11.72 30.90
N ALA A 116 -6.92 11.55 31.80
CA ALA A 116 -7.52 10.24 32.08
C ALA A 116 -8.27 9.66 30.86
N VAL A 117 -9.05 10.48 30.14
CA VAL A 117 -9.77 10.03 28.93
C VAL A 117 -8.80 9.71 27.80
N VAL A 118 -7.80 10.56 27.56
CA VAL A 118 -6.77 10.32 26.52
C VAL A 118 -5.95 9.07 26.86
N PHE A 119 -5.54 8.89 28.13
CA PHE A 119 -4.83 7.68 28.56
C PHE A 119 -5.69 6.42 28.42
N TYR A 120 -6.98 6.47 28.78
CA TYR A 120 -7.92 5.36 28.57
C TYR A 120 -8.06 4.99 27.08
N LEU A 121 -8.17 5.97 26.19
CA LEU A 121 -8.24 5.73 24.74
C LEU A 121 -6.93 5.17 24.17
N ILE A 122 -5.78 5.67 24.61
CA ILE A 122 -4.45 5.13 24.21
C ILE A 122 -4.28 3.68 24.71
N GLN A 123 -4.66 3.39 25.95
CA GLN A 123 -4.65 2.03 26.50
C GLN A 123 -5.59 1.08 25.73
N LYS A 124 -6.77 1.57 25.34
CA LYS A 124 -7.74 0.81 24.54
C LYS A 124 -7.25 0.56 23.11
N ALA A 125 -6.57 1.52 22.50
CA ALA A 125 -5.94 1.36 21.18
C ALA A 125 -4.76 0.37 21.24
N SER A 126 -3.89 0.46 22.26
CA SER A 126 -2.74 -0.43 22.44
C SER A 126 -3.14 -1.91 22.59
N LYS A 127 -4.24 -2.21 23.31
CA LYS A 127 -4.76 -3.58 23.42
C LYS A 127 -5.35 -4.15 22.12
N SER A 128 -5.60 -3.32 21.10
CA SER A 128 -6.16 -3.76 19.82
C SER A 128 -5.11 -4.06 18.74
N MET A 129 -3.81 -3.95 19.05
CA MET A 129 -2.71 -4.07 18.08
C MET A 129 -1.65 -5.09 18.54
N ILE A 130 -2.07 -6.28 19.00
CA ILE A 130 -1.16 -7.43 19.17
C ILE A 130 -1.86 -8.70 18.67
N VAL A 131 -1.14 -9.49 17.84
CA VAL A 131 -1.48 -10.80 17.24
C VAL A 131 -2.45 -10.82 16.04
N THR A 132 -1.92 -10.58 14.84
CA THR A 132 -2.36 -11.31 13.62
C THR A 132 -1.17 -11.69 12.72
N LYS A 133 -0.35 -12.64 13.19
CA LYS A 133 0.41 -13.69 12.44
C LYS A 133 1.65 -14.16 13.23
N PRO A 134 2.15 -15.39 13.01
CA PRO A 134 1.53 -16.54 12.37
C PRO A 134 1.19 -17.66 13.37
N LEU A 135 0.22 -18.52 13.04
CA LEU A 135 0.19 -19.88 13.61
C LEU A 135 0.82 -20.81 12.57
N SER A 136 2.04 -21.23 12.82
CA SER A 136 2.69 -22.34 12.13
C SER A 136 2.79 -23.53 13.10
N LEU A 137 2.48 -24.72 12.59
CA LEU A 137 2.47 -26.05 13.24
C LEU A 137 1.14 -26.49 13.87
N ILE A 138 0.87 -27.80 13.74
CA ILE A 138 -0.41 -28.53 13.91
C ILE A 138 -1.46 -28.10 12.86
N SER A 139 -1.96 -28.96 11.97
CA SER A 139 -1.59 -30.35 11.67
C SER A 139 -1.65 -30.59 10.15
N ASP A 140 -1.04 -31.65 9.62
CA ASP A 140 -0.24 -32.68 10.30
C ASP A 140 1.26 -32.51 10.00
#